data_AF-A0A968KM01-F1
#
_entry.id   AF-A0A968KM01-F1
#
_cell.length_a   1.000
_cell.length_b   1.000
_cell.length_c   1.000
_cell.angle_alpha   90.00
_cell.angle_beta   90.00
_cell.angle_gamma   90.00
#
_symmetry.space_group_name_H-M   'P 1'
#
loop_
_entity.id
_entity.type
_entity.pdbx_description
1 polymer ?
#
loop_
_entity_poly.entity_id
_entity_poly.type
_entity_poly.pdbx_seq_one_letter_code
_entity_poly.pdbx_strand_id
1 'polypeptide(L)' 'FTAGRIYNDVIEKERRGDFLGSTVQVIPHITDEIKSRIRAVSKGVDVVICEIGGTVGDIESL' A
#
# COMPACT_ATOMS: atom_id res chain seq x y z
N PHE A 1 8.76 -2.74 -3.23
CA PHE A 1 7.56 -1.92 -3.35
C PHE A 1 6.99 -2.17 -4.73
N THR A 2 6.01 -3.06 -4.87
CA THR A 2 5.34 -3.34 -6.15
C THR A 2 3.87 -3.55 -5.88
N ALA A 3 3.00 -3.27 -6.85
CA ALA A 3 1.56 -3.50 -6.72
C ALA A 3 1.28 -4.95 -6.29
N GLY A 4 1.83 -5.95 -7.01
CA GLY A 4 1.62 -7.37 -6.68
C GLY A 4 1.95 -7.74 -5.23
N ARG A 5 3.05 -7.21 -4.66
CA ARG A 5 3.40 -7.47 -3.25
C ARG A 5 2.42 -6.82 -2.28
N ILE A 6 1.97 -5.60 -2.59
CA ILE A 6 1.03 -4.86 -1.73
C ILE A 6 -0.33 -5.54 -1.71
N TYR A 7 -0.85 -5.94 -2.88
CA TYR A 7 -2.09 -6.68 -2.98
C TYR A 7 -2.01 -8.03 -2.28
N ASN A 8 -0.91 -8.78 -2.47
CA ASN A 8 -0.72 -10.06 -1.78
C ASN A 8 -0.78 -9.90 -0.26
N ASP A 9 -0.05 -8.93 0.29
CA ASP A 9 0.03 -8.74 1.74
C ASP A 9 -1.32 -8.29 2.34
N VAL A 10 -2.13 -7.51 1.61
CA VAL A 10 -3.50 -7.15 2.03
C VAL A 10 -4.45 -8.35 1.94
N ILE A 11 -4.35 -9.18 0.90
CA ILE A 11 -5.13 -10.41 0.76
C ILE A 11 -4.81 -11.39 1.89
N GLU A 12 -3.53 -11.53 2.27
CA GLU A 12 -3.14 -12.40 3.38
C GLU A 12 -3.69 -11.89 4.73
N LYS A 13 -3.71 -10.57 4.96
CA LYS A 13 -4.34 -9.96 6.15
C LYS A 13 -5.84 -10.23 6.17
N GLU A 14 -6.51 -10.11 5.02
CA GLU A 14 -7.93 -10.41 4.87
C GLU A 14 -8.22 -11.88 5.23
N ARG A 15 -7.47 -12.82 4.64
CA ARG A 15 -7.64 -14.25 4.88
C ARG A 15 -7.36 -14.68 6.32
N ARG A 16 -6.51 -13.93 7.04
CA ARG A 16 -6.25 -14.14 8.47
C ARG A 16 -7.37 -13.59 9.37
N GLY A 17 -8.23 -12.73 8.83
CA GLY A 17 -9.32 -12.09 9.56
C GLY A 17 -8.96 -10.74 10.17
N ASP A 18 -7.85 -10.12 9.77
CA ASP A 18 -7.38 -8.85 10.36
C ASP A 18 -8.36 -7.69 10.12
N PHE A 19 -9.23 -7.78 9.12
CA PHE A 19 -10.26 -6.78 8.80
C PHE A 19 -11.63 -7.07 9.43
N LEU A 20 -11.72 -8.07 10.32
CA LEU A 20 -12.92 -8.39 11.12
C LEU A 20 -14.21 -8.58 10.29
N GLY A 21 -14.09 -9.16 9.09
CA GLY A 21 -15.21 -9.41 8.17
C GLY A 21 -15.70 -8.18 7.39
N SER A 22 -14.99 -7.05 7.48
CA SER A 22 -15.29 -5.86 6.68
C SER A 22 -14.91 -6.07 5.21
N THR A 23 -15.58 -5.36 4.30
CA THR A 23 -15.21 -5.34 2.89
C THR A 23 -13.82 -4.74 2.71
N VAL A 24 -12.90 -5.52 2.13
CA VAL A 24 -11.59 -5.01 1.72
C VAL A 24 -11.70 -4.27 0.39
N GLN A 25 -11.05 -3.12 0.30
CA GLN A 25 -11.22 -2.13 -0.75
C GLN A 25 -9.87 -1.47 -1.07
N VAL A 26 -9.71 -0.93 -2.29
CA VAL A 26 -8.52 -0.15 -2.67
C VAL A 26 -8.30 1.02 -1.71
N ILE A 27 -9.35 1.79 -1.46
CA ILE A 27 -9.38 2.80 -0.40
C ILE A 27 -10.31 2.28 0.71
N PRO A 28 -9.85 2.21 1.96
CA PRO A 28 -8.54 2.63 2.45
C PRO A 28 -7.45 1.54 2.41
N HIS A 29 -7.78 0.25 2.31
CA HIS A 29 -6.86 -0.84 2.69
C HIS A 29 -5.57 -0.93 1.87
N ILE A 30 -5.65 -0.78 0.54
CA ILE A 30 -4.44 -0.78 -0.32
C ILE A 30 -3.64 0.52 -0.12
N THR A 31 -4.32 1.66 -0.10
CA THR A 31 -3.65 2.96 0.11
C THR A 31 -3.01 3.09 1.50
N ASP A 32 -3.59 2.50 2.54
CA ASP A 32 -3.02 2.42 3.88
C ASP A 32 -1.78 1.52 3.91
N GLU A 33 -1.79 0.39 3.19
CA GLU A 33 -0.63 -0.46 3.06
C GLU A 33 0.53 0.28 2.34
N ILE A 34 0.25 1.04 1.27
CA ILE A 34 1.24 1.91 0.61
C ILE A 34 1.80 2.94 1.58
N LYS A 35 0.93 3.70 2.28
CA LYS A 35 1.33 4.72 3.26
C LYS A 35 2.16 4.13 4.41
N SER A 36 1.78 2.96 4.90
CA SER A 36 2.48 2.26 5.98
C SER A 36 3.93 1.97 5.59
N ARG A 37 4.17 1.47 4.37
CA ARG A 37 5.53 1.17 3.90
C ARG A 37 6.39 2.42 3.69
N ILE A 38 5.81 3.51 3.18
CA ILE A 38 6.51 4.80 3.05
C ILE A 38 6.91 5.33 4.44
N ARG A 39 6.00 5.28 5.42
CA ARG A 39 6.31 5.70 6.80
C ARG A 39 7.31 4.79 7.50
N ALA A 40 7.37 3.50 7.13
CA ALA A 40 8.33 2.58 7.72
C ALA A 40 9.78 2.94 7.37
N VAL A 41 10.03 3.49 6.17
CA VAL A 41 11.37 3.89 5.72
C VAL A 41 11.79 5.29 6.18
N SER A 42 10.86 6.09 6.71
CA SER A 42 11.14 7.47 7.14
C SER A 42 11.78 7.59 8.53
N LYS A 43 12.02 6.47 9.22
CA LYS A 43 12.57 6.49 10.59
C LYS A 43 14.04 6.91 10.57
N GLY A 44 14.37 7.98 11.31
CA GLY A 44 15.75 8.42 11.52
C GLY A 44 16.36 9.20 10.37
N VAL A 45 15.53 9.70 9.44
CA VAL A 45 15.95 10.55 8.32
C VAL A 45 15.09 11.81 8.28
N ASP A 46 15.67 12.93 7.86
CA ASP A 46 14.95 14.20 7.74
C ASP A 46 14.08 14.24 6.48
N VAL A 47 14.51 13.58 5.39
CA VAL A 47 13.84 13.58 4.10
C VAL A 47 13.83 12.17 3.50
N VAL A 48 12.66 11.77 2.98
CA VAL A 48 12.49 10.58 2.15
C VAL A 48 12.08 11.02 0.75
N ILE A 49 12.82 10.56 -0.26
CA ILE A 49 12.44 10.73 -1.67
C ILE A 49 11.80 9.42 -2.13
N CYS A 50 10.52 9.48 -2.53
CA CYS A 50 9.80 8.35 -3.09
C CYS A 50 9.55 8.57 -4.58
N GLU A 51 10.10 7.70 -5.42
CA GLU A 51 9.76 7.65 -6.84
C GLU A 51 8.43 6.90 -7.02
N ILE A 52 7.51 7.50 -7.78
CA ILE A 52 6.28 6.85 -8.23
C ILE A 52 6.51 6.47 -9.68
N GLY A 53 6.66 5.16 -9.93
CA GLY A 53 6.77 4.63 -11.29
C GLY A 53 5.43 4.68 -12.03
N GLY A 54 5.49 4.60 -13.36
CA GLY A 54 4.33 4.73 -14.25
C GLY A 54 4.14 6.15 -14.77
N THR A 55 3.07 6.37 -15.53
CA THR A 55 2.69 7.70 -16.03
C THR A 55 1.46 8.20 -15.28
N VAL A 56 1.43 9.48 -14.95
CA VAL A 56 0.23 10.09 -14.36
C VAL A 56 -0.94 9.95 -15.33
N GLY A 57 -2.05 9.35 -14.87
CA GLY A 57 -3.24 9.08 -15.67
C GLY A 57 -3.39 7.62 -16.11
N ASP A 58 -2.35 6.80 -15.98
CA ASP A 58 -2.45 5.36 -16.24
C ASP A 58 -3.21 4.65 -15.12
N ILE A 59 -4.01 3.64 -15.46
CA ILE A 59 -4.88 2.90 -14.53
C ILE A 59 -4.08 2.28 -13.37
N GLU A 60 -2.85 1.83 -13.61
CA GLU A 60 -1.98 1.27 -12.59
C GLU A 60 -1.48 2.27 -11.53
N SER A 61 -1.62 3.57 -11.80
CA SER A 61 -1.15 4.67 -10.92
C SER A 61 -2.31 5.45 -10.28
N LEU A 62 -3.56 5.02 -10.47
CA LEU A 62 -4.77 5.61 -9.87
C LEU A 62 -5.03 5.12 -8.44
#